data_AF-A0A6L5GTW9-F1
#
_entry.id   AF-A0A6L5GTW9-F1
#
_cell.length_a   1.000
_cell.length_b   1.000
_cell.length_c   1.000
_cell.angle_alpha   90.00
_cell.angle_beta   90.00
_cell.angle_gamma   90.00
#
_symmetry.space_group_name_H-M   'P 1'
#
loop_
_entity.id
_entity.type
_entity.pdbx_description
1 polymer ?
#
loop_
_entity_poly.entity_id
_entity_poly.type
_entity_poly.pdbx_seq_one_letter_code
_entity_poly.pdbx_strand_id
1 'polypeptide(L)'
;MTDKLIEIKYDDLIAFIHGTITFDELTSQLEDLENLDEITFICICDKPYEISLMDIREALTTQMAQRRDAFEILSEWWDNLYWVFGDLIHLPKMIGEDGKTIDFLENGFAEDLFFYNSESDLAKYVVDRLVDLANDCDYYQDNQTECYEALQDLADMIDNFKINQGRPHREWICTHAQKERLISVYNENNLADAEEDVQLLYKKYLEELAGEGNAYAIQTLGYAHYGDDHPLYSCDWEKSRDCFLKLMEIGDDDMQAQSANTLGYIYYYGRCSGGEPQYDLAYKYFSLAAFFGYYEATYKVGDMLRDGRGIYKNEKAAFNLYTRYYEDSYREFIECGDGVLSDLALRIASCYQHGVGTDRDLRTAYAYYLIARVAIDERMQHSDFFGLGKVSASIRSGLYEVKQELGEYCQQKTCGVDIESFIQKFMFGEYAEMKVVVKKKKKGYKIILARTLGKGNIVQPYPYLLTLPLISYCKKATETSFVLDQSAKVDVWAPKRTFYVDRIKIKKDVICFYYHKKKMMSVDQLVWNVKAEKSRGAKKTHQFVSVQFEGNERNYDYICDGFDVKPGDFVTVPGRDGEADVRVIRVFEQSEAEAALKIKQYKKILGVR
;
A
#
# COMPACT_ATOMS: atom_id res chain seq x y z
N MET A 1 -19.90 49.77 6.98
CA MET A 1 -20.62 49.21 5.84
C MET A 1 -22.09 49.31 6.18
N THR A 2 -22.88 49.95 5.32
CA THR A 2 -24.34 50.02 5.46
C THR A 2 -24.88 48.73 4.89
N ASP A 3 -25.38 47.84 5.73
CA ASP A 3 -25.99 46.60 5.25
C ASP A 3 -27.25 46.93 4.48
N LYS A 4 -27.31 46.52 3.21
CA LYS A 4 -28.48 46.75 2.36
C LYS A 4 -29.43 45.58 2.53
N LEU A 5 -30.66 45.86 2.95
CA LEU A 5 -31.70 44.85 3.10
C LEU A 5 -32.30 44.57 1.72
N ILE A 6 -32.32 43.31 1.32
CA ILE A 6 -32.85 42.86 0.03
C ILE A 6 -34.04 41.93 0.31
N GLU A 7 -35.22 42.27 -0.19
CA GLU A 7 -36.42 41.45 -0.04
C GLU A 7 -36.58 40.52 -1.26
N ILE A 8 -36.66 39.22 -0.99
CA ILE A 8 -36.82 38.16 -1.99
C ILE A 8 -38.21 37.55 -1.82
N LYS A 9 -38.92 37.35 -2.93
CA LYS A 9 -40.22 36.66 -2.88
C LYS A 9 -40.00 35.17 -2.66
N TYR A 10 -40.88 34.58 -1.87
CA TYR A 10 -40.87 33.16 -1.53
C TYR A 10 -40.81 32.24 -2.75
N ASP A 11 -41.60 32.54 -3.78
CA ASP A 11 -41.65 31.70 -4.98
C ASP A 11 -40.34 31.77 -5.79
N ASP A 12 -39.69 32.94 -5.82
CA ASP A 12 -38.40 33.13 -6.51
C ASP A 12 -37.25 32.46 -5.72
N LEU A 13 -37.28 32.52 -4.38
CA LEU A 13 -36.33 31.81 -3.52
C LEU A 13 -36.43 30.29 -3.71
N ILE A 14 -37.64 29.72 -3.73
CA ILE A 14 -37.85 28.29 -3.98
C ILE A 14 -37.38 27.92 -5.39
N ALA A 15 -37.70 28.74 -6.39
CA ALA A 15 -37.29 28.49 -7.76
C ALA A 15 -35.76 28.39 -7.88
N PHE A 16 -35.01 29.23 -7.16
CA PHE A 16 -33.54 29.16 -7.11
C PHE A 16 -33.06 27.92 -6.35
N ILE A 17 -33.66 27.62 -5.19
CA ILE A 17 -33.30 26.44 -4.39
C ILE A 17 -33.47 25.16 -5.19
N HIS A 18 -34.56 25.01 -5.95
CA HIS A 18 -34.80 23.86 -6.84
C HIS A 18 -34.01 23.91 -8.14
N GLY A 19 -33.16 24.93 -8.35
CA GLY A 19 -32.31 25.04 -9.53
C GLY A 19 -33.06 25.39 -10.82
N THR A 20 -34.29 25.89 -10.74
CA THR A 20 -35.12 26.23 -11.91
C THR A 20 -34.81 27.62 -12.48
N ILE A 21 -34.20 28.49 -11.67
CA ILE A 21 -33.65 29.79 -12.09
C ILE A 21 -32.21 29.91 -11.61
N THR A 22 -31.40 30.69 -12.32
CA THR A 22 -30.00 30.96 -11.94
C THR A 22 -29.91 32.04 -10.86
N PHE A 23 -28.74 32.16 -10.23
CA PHE A 23 -28.45 33.26 -9.31
C PHE A 23 -28.61 34.62 -10.01
N ASP A 24 -28.14 34.74 -11.26
CA ASP A 24 -28.27 35.95 -12.08
C ASP A 24 -29.73 36.31 -12.37
N GLU A 25 -30.60 35.32 -12.62
CA GLU A 25 -32.03 35.54 -12.85
C GLU A 25 -32.76 35.98 -11.57
N LEU A 26 -32.41 35.39 -10.43
CA LEU A 26 -32.93 35.79 -9.12
C LEU A 26 -32.50 37.23 -8.78
N THR A 27 -31.22 37.54 -9.02
CA THR A 27 -30.63 38.85 -8.69
C THR A 27 -31.02 39.95 -9.67
N SER A 28 -31.27 39.64 -10.94
CA SER A 28 -31.77 40.62 -11.92
C SER A 28 -33.13 41.20 -11.55
N GLN A 29 -33.90 40.51 -10.69
CA GLN A 29 -35.16 41.02 -10.15
C GLN A 29 -34.97 41.94 -8.93
N LEU A 30 -33.77 41.98 -8.36
CA LEU A 30 -33.41 42.80 -7.21
C LEU A 30 -32.81 44.11 -7.75
N GLU A 31 -33.59 45.19 -7.73
CA GLU A 31 -33.34 46.48 -8.41
C GLU A 31 -32.02 47.21 -8.02
N ASP A 32 -31.16 46.61 -7.20
CA ASP A 32 -30.22 47.34 -6.35
C ASP A 32 -28.82 46.69 -6.20
N LEU A 33 -28.44 45.79 -7.11
CA LEU A 33 -27.24 44.92 -7.05
C LEU A 33 -26.04 45.37 -7.93
N GLU A 34 -25.93 46.64 -8.32
CA GLU A 34 -24.89 47.10 -9.26
C GLU A 34 -23.42 47.03 -8.75
N ASN A 35 -23.11 46.59 -7.52
CA ASN A 35 -21.73 46.35 -7.05
C ASN A 35 -21.70 45.36 -5.85
N LEU A 36 -21.54 44.06 -6.12
CA LEU A 36 -21.45 43.00 -5.11
C LEU A 36 -20.16 43.07 -4.26
N ASP A 37 -19.08 43.65 -4.80
CA ASP A 37 -17.74 43.55 -4.20
C ASP A 37 -17.47 44.47 -2.98
N GLU A 38 -18.37 45.42 -2.68
CA GLU A 38 -18.13 46.45 -1.65
C GLU A 38 -19.22 46.61 -0.58
N ILE A 39 -20.29 45.80 -0.59
CA ILE A 39 -21.45 45.93 0.31
C ILE A 39 -21.82 44.56 0.92
N THR A 40 -21.87 44.45 2.25
CA THR A 40 -22.61 43.36 2.91
C THR A 40 -24.11 43.59 2.72
N PHE A 41 -24.83 42.61 2.18
CA PHE A 41 -26.29 42.65 2.05
C PHE A 41 -26.93 41.59 2.95
N ILE A 42 -28.13 41.89 3.43
CA ILE A 42 -28.93 40.97 4.25
C ILE A 42 -30.19 40.65 3.45
N CYS A 43 -30.29 39.40 2.98
CA CYS A 43 -31.48 38.91 2.31
C CYS A 43 -32.56 38.57 3.34
N ILE A 44 -33.79 39.03 3.10
CA ILE A 44 -34.99 38.60 3.80
C ILE A 44 -35.99 38.02 2.80
N CYS A 45 -36.73 37.00 3.21
CA CYS A 45 -37.81 36.45 2.42
C CYS A 45 -39.14 36.94 3.00
N ASP A 46 -40.10 37.26 2.13
CA ASP A 46 -41.47 37.63 2.53
C ASP A 46 -42.20 36.53 3.33
N LYS A 47 -41.69 35.29 3.32
CA LYS A 47 -42.12 34.18 4.19
C LYS A 47 -40.92 33.36 4.68
N PRO A 48 -40.99 32.78 5.89
CA PRO A 48 -39.93 31.90 6.36
C PRO A 48 -39.87 30.61 5.52
N TYR A 49 -38.65 30.13 5.27
CA TYR A 49 -38.39 28.87 4.57
C TYR A 49 -37.30 28.08 5.31
N GLU A 50 -37.43 26.76 5.30
CA GLU A 50 -36.44 25.84 5.87
C GLU A 50 -36.09 24.82 4.80
N ILE A 51 -34.82 24.80 4.37
CA ILE A 51 -34.35 23.86 3.37
C ILE A 51 -34.42 22.42 3.89
N SER A 52 -34.82 21.51 3.01
CA SER A 52 -34.91 20.07 3.27
C SER A 52 -34.01 19.27 2.35
N LEU A 53 -33.77 18.02 2.72
CA LEU A 53 -33.03 17.07 1.88
C LEU A 53 -33.72 16.86 0.50
N MET A 54 -35.05 16.98 0.45
CA MET A 54 -35.81 16.87 -0.80
C MET A 54 -35.57 18.05 -1.74
N ASP A 55 -35.26 19.23 -1.20
CA ASP A 55 -34.90 20.39 -2.01
C ASP A 55 -33.54 20.19 -2.68
N ILE A 56 -32.57 19.59 -1.97
CA ILE A 56 -31.28 19.19 -2.56
C ILE A 56 -31.49 18.17 -3.68
N ARG A 57 -32.32 17.14 -3.45
CA ARG A 57 -32.64 16.12 -4.45
C ARG A 57 -33.29 16.71 -5.70
N GLU A 58 -34.23 17.64 -5.53
CA GLU A 58 -34.89 18.31 -6.66
C GLU A 58 -33.91 19.20 -7.43
N ALA A 59 -33.03 19.90 -6.72
CA ALA A 59 -31.98 20.71 -7.34
C ALA A 59 -31.02 19.84 -8.16
N LEU A 60 -30.50 18.76 -7.61
CA LEU A 60 -29.64 17.81 -8.33
C LEU A 60 -30.31 17.31 -9.62
N THR A 61 -31.57 16.89 -9.51
CA THR A 61 -32.35 16.40 -10.66
C THR A 61 -32.52 17.48 -11.73
N THR A 62 -32.85 18.70 -11.31
CA THR A 62 -33.07 19.84 -12.22
C THR A 62 -31.78 20.25 -12.91
N GLN A 63 -30.68 20.34 -12.18
CA GLN A 63 -29.38 20.75 -12.70
C GLN A 63 -28.83 19.68 -13.68
N MET A 64 -28.98 18.39 -13.38
CA MET A 64 -28.66 17.31 -14.32
C MET A 64 -29.50 17.38 -15.60
N ALA A 65 -30.81 17.66 -15.48
CA ALA A 65 -31.69 17.84 -16.65
C ALA A 65 -31.28 19.04 -17.51
N GLN A 66 -30.68 20.07 -16.91
CA GLN A 66 -30.09 21.22 -17.59
C GLN A 66 -28.68 20.93 -18.15
N ARG A 67 -28.14 19.72 -17.97
CA ARG A 67 -26.78 19.31 -18.37
C ARG A 67 -25.67 20.12 -17.71
N ARG A 68 -25.88 20.48 -16.44
CA ARG A 68 -24.84 21.08 -15.62
C ARG A 68 -23.97 20.01 -14.99
N ASP A 69 -22.66 20.24 -15.01
CA ASP A 69 -21.70 19.34 -14.35
C ASP A 69 -21.55 19.63 -12.85
N ALA A 70 -20.82 18.80 -12.12
CA ALA A 70 -20.65 18.94 -10.67
C ALA A 70 -19.97 20.26 -10.28
N PHE A 71 -19.08 20.80 -11.12
CA PHE A 71 -18.41 22.07 -10.85
C PHE A 71 -19.39 23.24 -11.00
N GLU A 72 -20.20 23.26 -12.05
CA GLU A 72 -21.26 24.26 -12.24
C GLU A 72 -22.31 24.18 -11.11
N ILE A 73 -22.71 22.97 -10.70
CA ILE A 73 -23.62 22.76 -9.57
C ILE A 73 -23.01 23.29 -8.27
N LEU A 74 -21.72 23.04 -8.02
CA LEU A 74 -21.06 23.51 -6.81
C LEU A 74 -20.90 25.04 -6.82
N SER A 75 -20.30 25.59 -7.86
CA SER A 75 -19.91 27.00 -7.93
C SER A 75 -21.08 27.96 -8.16
N GLU A 76 -22.10 27.56 -8.93
CA GLU A 76 -23.21 28.45 -9.29
C GLU A 76 -24.47 28.24 -8.46
N TRP A 77 -24.67 27.04 -7.92
CA TRP A 77 -25.84 26.74 -7.08
C TRP A 77 -25.45 26.60 -5.60
N TRP A 78 -24.59 25.65 -5.24
CA TRP A 78 -24.27 25.35 -3.84
C TRP A 78 -23.58 26.53 -3.12
N ASP A 79 -22.56 27.13 -3.72
CA ASP A 79 -21.82 28.25 -3.11
C ASP A 79 -22.74 29.45 -2.84
N ASN A 80 -23.63 29.77 -3.78
CA ASN A 80 -24.61 30.84 -3.59
C ASN A 80 -25.64 30.48 -2.52
N LEU A 81 -26.13 29.23 -2.51
CA LEU A 81 -27.02 28.73 -1.47
C LEU A 81 -26.38 28.85 -0.07
N TYR A 82 -25.10 28.50 0.04
CA TYR A 82 -24.37 28.50 1.30
C TYR A 82 -23.97 29.92 1.76
N TRP A 83 -23.25 30.65 0.92
CA TRP A 83 -22.65 31.94 1.30
C TRP A 83 -23.64 33.11 1.29
N VAL A 84 -24.67 33.05 0.44
CA VAL A 84 -25.64 34.15 0.30
C VAL A 84 -26.93 33.87 1.07
N PHE A 85 -27.48 32.66 0.92
CA PHE A 85 -28.81 32.34 1.45
C PHE A 85 -28.80 31.43 2.69
N GLY A 86 -27.63 30.99 3.16
CA GLY A 86 -27.52 29.96 4.19
C GLY A 86 -28.30 30.28 5.47
N ASP A 87 -28.14 31.50 5.99
CA ASP A 87 -28.88 31.97 7.17
C ASP A 87 -30.39 32.10 6.88
N LEU A 88 -30.75 32.56 5.68
CA LEU A 88 -32.14 32.80 5.28
C LEU A 88 -32.96 31.50 5.20
N ILE A 89 -32.35 30.42 4.74
CA ILE A 89 -33.01 29.11 4.55
C ILE A 89 -32.76 28.14 5.71
N HIS A 90 -32.13 28.60 6.79
CA HIS A 90 -31.71 27.79 7.94
C HIS A 90 -30.79 26.62 7.55
N LEU A 91 -29.93 26.81 6.54
CA LEU A 91 -28.99 25.77 6.07
C LEU A 91 -28.11 25.20 7.20
N PRO A 92 -27.56 25.99 8.15
CA PRO A 92 -26.76 25.45 9.26
C PRO A 92 -27.49 24.42 10.12
N LYS A 93 -28.82 24.50 10.21
CA LYS A 93 -29.64 23.50 10.92
C LYS A 93 -29.63 22.15 10.20
N MET A 94 -29.56 22.16 8.87
CA MET A 94 -29.50 20.96 8.04
C MET A 94 -28.09 20.37 7.99
N ILE A 95 -27.03 21.16 7.85
CA ILE A 95 -25.65 20.65 7.71
C ILE A 95 -24.80 20.72 8.99
N GLY A 96 -25.37 21.12 10.14
CA GLY A 96 -24.68 21.19 11.44
C GLY A 96 -24.09 22.58 11.77
N GLU A 97 -24.23 23.00 13.03
CA GLU A 97 -24.22 24.42 13.49
C GLU A 97 -22.87 25.17 13.54
N ASP A 98 -21.75 24.63 13.08
CA ASP A 98 -20.47 25.35 13.12
C ASP A 98 -20.02 25.77 11.71
N GLY A 99 -20.78 26.67 11.09
CA GLY A 99 -20.52 27.29 9.76
C GLY A 99 -19.22 28.10 9.63
N LYS A 100 -18.18 27.76 10.40
CA LYS A 100 -16.82 28.32 10.33
C LYS A 100 -15.71 27.27 10.20
N THR A 101 -16.03 25.98 10.29
CA THR A 101 -15.08 24.89 10.04
C THR A 101 -15.84 23.70 9.50
N ILE A 102 -16.28 23.80 8.25
CA ILE A 102 -16.18 22.62 7.40
C ILE A 102 -14.70 22.56 7.02
N ASP A 103 -13.87 21.98 7.91
CA ASP A 103 -12.53 21.55 7.53
C ASP A 103 -12.72 20.42 6.53
N PHE A 104 -12.87 20.77 5.26
CA PHE A 104 -13.17 19.85 4.16
C PHE A 104 -12.13 18.72 3.98
N LEU A 105 -11.05 18.65 4.77
CA LEU A 105 -9.92 17.78 4.45
C LEU A 105 -9.10 17.18 5.62
N GLU A 106 -9.41 17.42 6.91
CA GLU A 106 -8.53 16.90 7.99
C GLU A 106 -9.09 15.76 8.85
N ASN A 107 -10.41 15.57 8.89
CA ASN A 107 -11.00 14.42 9.55
C ASN A 107 -11.85 13.70 8.53
N GLY A 108 -11.25 12.74 7.82
CA GLY A 108 -11.96 11.86 6.90
C GLY A 108 -13.29 11.48 7.51
N PHE A 109 -14.39 11.87 6.86
CA PHE A 109 -15.68 11.32 7.19
C PHE A 109 -15.52 9.81 7.19
N ALA A 110 -16.09 9.16 8.20
CA ALA A 110 -16.10 7.72 8.24
C ALA A 110 -16.77 7.24 6.95
N GLU A 111 -15.96 6.73 6.01
CA GLU A 111 -16.40 6.01 4.81
C GLU A 111 -17.36 4.85 5.18
N ASP A 112 -17.46 4.55 6.47
CA ASP A 112 -18.20 3.49 7.16
C ASP A 112 -19.72 3.67 7.29
N LEU A 113 -20.31 4.86 7.07
CA LEU A 113 -21.74 5.09 7.32
C LEU A 113 -22.60 4.80 6.09
N PHE A 114 -22.92 3.52 5.87
CA PHE A 114 -24.01 3.12 4.98
C PHE A 114 -25.40 3.59 5.49
N PHE A 115 -25.56 3.67 6.81
CA PHE A 115 -26.81 4.07 7.46
C PHE A 115 -26.70 5.48 8.01
N TYR A 116 -27.45 6.41 7.40
CA TYR A 116 -27.53 7.78 7.88
C TYR A 116 -28.54 7.84 9.05
N ASN A 117 -28.11 8.42 10.17
CA ASN A 117 -28.96 8.49 11.38
C ASN A 117 -29.93 9.67 11.35
N SER A 118 -29.71 10.62 10.45
CA SER A 118 -30.53 11.82 10.28
C SER A 118 -30.46 12.38 8.85
N GLU A 119 -31.42 13.24 8.51
CA GLU A 119 -31.36 14.02 7.26
C GLU A 119 -30.12 14.91 7.20
N SER A 120 -29.60 15.33 8.36
CA SER A 120 -28.39 16.13 8.45
C SER A 120 -27.15 15.35 8.03
N ASP A 121 -27.04 14.09 8.47
CA ASP A 121 -25.90 13.24 8.15
C ASP A 121 -25.83 12.95 6.64
N LEU A 122 -26.99 12.67 6.03
CA LEU A 122 -27.07 12.46 4.58
C LEU A 122 -26.83 13.75 3.79
N ALA A 123 -27.36 14.89 4.25
CA ALA A 123 -27.11 16.17 3.59
C ALA A 123 -25.61 16.53 3.55
N LYS A 124 -24.88 16.34 4.65
CA LYS A 124 -23.43 16.54 4.71
C LYS A 124 -22.70 15.67 3.69
N TYR A 125 -23.01 14.36 3.69
CA TYR A 125 -22.39 13.43 2.75
C TYR A 125 -22.62 13.81 1.28
N VAL A 126 -23.85 14.21 0.93
CA VAL A 126 -24.17 14.65 -0.44
C VAL A 126 -23.33 15.86 -0.85
N VAL A 127 -23.18 16.82 0.05
CA VAL A 127 -22.36 18.03 -0.19
C VAL A 127 -20.88 17.69 -0.34
N ASP A 128 -20.34 16.87 0.56
CA ASP A 128 -18.92 16.48 0.49
C ASP A 128 -18.62 15.74 -0.82
N ARG A 129 -19.52 14.85 -1.26
CA ARG A 129 -19.36 14.17 -2.55
C ARG A 129 -19.53 15.10 -3.75
N LEU A 130 -20.37 16.13 -3.66
CA LEU A 130 -20.44 17.15 -4.71
C LEU A 130 -19.11 17.90 -4.84
N VAL A 131 -18.46 18.22 -3.72
CA VAL A 131 -17.13 18.84 -3.70
C VAL A 131 -16.08 17.92 -4.31
N ASP A 132 -16.06 16.65 -3.93
CA ASP A 132 -15.14 15.65 -4.52
C ASP A 132 -15.33 15.56 -6.04
N LEU A 133 -16.59 15.42 -6.49
CA LEU A 133 -16.92 15.33 -7.92
C LEU A 133 -16.52 16.59 -8.68
N ALA A 134 -16.73 17.78 -8.12
CA ALA A 134 -16.32 19.04 -8.73
C ALA A 134 -14.79 19.13 -8.89
N ASN A 135 -14.04 18.69 -7.88
CA ASN A 135 -12.57 18.65 -7.93
C ASN A 135 -12.06 17.65 -8.98
N ASP A 136 -12.73 16.51 -9.14
CA ASP A 136 -12.39 15.50 -10.14
C ASP A 136 -12.72 15.97 -11.57
N CYS A 137 -13.84 16.69 -11.76
CA CYS A 137 -14.24 17.29 -13.04
C CYS A 137 -13.21 18.31 -13.56
N ASP A 138 -12.59 19.08 -12.66
CA ASP A 138 -11.56 20.06 -13.00
C ASP A 138 -10.27 19.40 -13.52
N TYR A 139 -10.03 18.13 -13.15
CA TYR A 139 -8.80 17.40 -13.46
C TYR A 139 -8.92 16.48 -14.69
N TYR A 140 -10.11 15.95 -14.97
CA TYR A 140 -10.36 14.99 -16.04
C TYR A 140 -11.55 15.42 -16.93
N GLN A 141 -11.29 16.31 -17.89
CA GLN A 141 -12.29 16.84 -18.84
C GLN A 141 -13.01 15.80 -19.72
N ASP A 142 -12.66 14.50 -19.64
CA ASP A 142 -13.12 13.45 -20.57
C ASP A 142 -14.22 12.51 -20.03
N ASN A 143 -14.77 12.69 -18.81
CA ASN A 143 -15.70 11.72 -18.19
C ASN A 143 -17.06 12.29 -17.71
N GLN A 144 -17.72 13.11 -18.54
CA GLN A 144 -19.05 13.66 -18.22
C GLN A 144 -20.11 12.60 -17.88
N THR A 145 -20.10 11.43 -18.53
CA THR A 145 -21.09 10.36 -18.27
C THR A 145 -21.00 9.83 -16.84
N GLU A 146 -19.78 9.57 -16.34
CA GLU A 146 -19.57 9.07 -14.98
C GLU A 146 -19.97 10.11 -13.93
N CYS A 147 -19.76 11.41 -14.22
CA CYS A 147 -20.22 12.49 -13.34
C CYS A 147 -21.75 12.49 -13.20
N TYR A 148 -22.50 12.31 -14.30
CA TYR A 148 -23.97 12.27 -14.24
C TYR A 148 -24.49 11.04 -13.51
N GLU A 149 -23.85 9.88 -13.70
CA GLU A 149 -24.19 8.66 -12.95
C GLU A 149 -23.97 8.87 -11.44
N ALA A 150 -22.84 9.48 -11.06
CA ALA A 150 -22.56 9.79 -9.65
C ALA A 150 -23.53 10.80 -9.04
N LEU A 151 -23.93 11.84 -9.79
CA LEU A 151 -24.95 12.81 -9.34
C LEU A 151 -26.34 12.15 -9.20
N GLN A 152 -26.70 11.25 -10.11
CA GLN A 152 -27.94 10.48 -10.03
C GLN A 152 -27.94 9.57 -8.80
N ASP A 153 -26.81 8.92 -8.49
CA ASP A 153 -26.66 8.09 -7.29
C ASP A 153 -26.91 8.89 -6.00
N LEU A 154 -26.48 10.16 -5.94
CA LEU A 154 -26.76 11.04 -4.79
C LEU A 154 -28.25 11.34 -4.65
N ALA A 155 -28.94 11.62 -5.77
CA ALA A 155 -30.39 11.86 -5.77
C ALA A 155 -31.17 10.60 -5.34
N ASP A 156 -30.79 9.44 -5.88
CA ASP A 156 -31.40 8.14 -5.55
C ASP A 156 -31.19 7.77 -4.07
N MET A 157 -30.05 8.14 -3.50
CA MET A 157 -29.76 7.94 -2.08
C MET A 157 -30.72 8.72 -1.18
N ILE A 158 -31.04 9.97 -1.56
CA ILE A 158 -32.01 10.81 -0.85
C ILE A 158 -33.41 10.19 -0.92
N ASP A 159 -33.85 9.78 -2.12
CA ASP A 159 -35.15 9.13 -2.31
C ASP A 159 -35.26 7.86 -1.47
N ASN A 160 -34.18 7.07 -1.45
CA ASN A 160 -34.11 5.83 -0.70
C ASN A 160 -34.18 6.06 0.83
N PHE A 161 -33.41 7.02 1.34
CA PHE A 161 -33.43 7.39 2.76
C PHE A 161 -34.86 7.74 3.20
N LYS A 162 -35.59 8.48 2.34
CA LYS A 162 -36.97 8.90 2.63
C LYS A 162 -37.96 7.74 2.56
N ILE A 163 -37.77 6.78 1.65
CA ILE A 163 -38.57 5.53 1.61
C ILE A 163 -38.38 4.69 2.88
N ASN A 164 -37.17 4.69 3.42
CA ASN A 164 -36.77 3.90 4.58
C ASN A 164 -36.93 4.64 5.93
N GLN A 165 -37.37 5.90 5.91
CA GLN A 165 -37.53 6.71 7.11
C GLN A 165 -38.48 6.02 8.12
N GLY A 166 -37.98 5.82 9.35
CA GLY A 166 -38.73 5.16 10.42
C GLY A 166 -38.76 3.63 10.35
N ARG A 167 -38.09 3.00 9.38
CA ARG A 167 -37.92 1.54 9.32
C ARG A 167 -36.64 1.11 10.05
N PRO A 168 -36.64 -0.05 10.74
CA PRO A 168 -35.40 -0.65 11.21
C PRO A 168 -34.51 -1.04 10.02
N HIS A 169 -33.17 -1.00 10.19
CA HIS A 169 -32.22 -1.24 9.11
C HIS A 169 -32.51 -2.53 8.34
N ARG A 170 -32.81 -3.65 9.02
CA ARG A 170 -33.15 -4.93 8.37
C ARG A 170 -34.34 -4.90 7.40
N GLU A 171 -35.20 -3.89 7.47
CA GLU A 171 -36.37 -3.70 6.60
C GLU A 171 -36.15 -2.63 5.53
N TRP A 172 -34.92 -2.09 5.43
CA TRP A 172 -34.59 -1.12 4.41
C TRP A 172 -34.66 -1.75 3.01
N ILE A 173 -35.31 -1.01 2.11
CA ILE A 173 -35.37 -1.31 0.68
C ILE A 173 -34.15 -0.63 0.07
N CYS A 174 -33.20 -1.37 -0.50
CA CYS A 174 -31.99 -0.80 -1.11
C CYS A 174 -31.99 -1.02 -2.63
N THR A 175 -31.48 -0.04 -3.39
CA THR A 175 -31.19 -0.17 -4.82
C THR A 175 -29.99 -1.11 -5.05
N HIS A 176 -29.73 -1.52 -6.30
CA HIS A 176 -28.59 -2.38 -6.60
C HIS A 176 -27.25 -1.74 -6.20
N ALA A 177 -27.03 -0.47 -6.58
CA ALA A 177 -25.84 0.30 -6.20
C ALA A 177 -25.66 0.41 -4.68
N GLN A 178 -26.76 0.56 -3.93
CA GLN A 178 -26.69 0.59 -2.47
C GLN A 178 -26.33 -0.78 -1.89
N LYS A 179 -26.87 -1.88 -2.43
CA LYS A 179 -26.48 -3.22 -1.98
C LYS A 179 -24.98 -3.44 -2.19
N GLU A 180 -24.45 -3.06 -3.35
CA GLU A 180 -23.02 -3.14 -3.66
C GLU A 180 -22.18 -2.29 -2.70
N ARG A 181 -22.63 -1.07 -2.41
CA ARG A 181 -21.96 -0.20 -1.46
C ARG A 181 -21.95 -0.77 -0.05
N LEU A 182 -23.06 -1.37 0.42
CA LEU A 182 -23.08 -2.02 1.73
C LEU A 182 -22.00 -3.09 1.80
N ILE A 183 -21.87 -3.95 0.78
CA ILE A 183 -20.89 -5.02 0.83
C ILE A 183 -19.44 -4.54 0.63
N SER A 184 -19.22 -3.36 0.04
CA SER A 184 -17.88 -2.82 -0.18
C SER A 184 -17.32 -2.00 0.98
N VAL A 185 -18.17 -1.37 1.78
CA VAL A 185 -17.78 -0.57 2.96
C VAL A 185 -17.37 -1.48 4.14
N TYR A 186 -17.92 -2.69 4.21
CA TYR A 186 -17.63 -3.62 5.29
C TYR A 186 -16.56 -4.67 4.90
N ASN A 187 -15.50 -4.76 5.70
CA ASN A 187 -14.50 -5.82 5.71
C ASN A 187 -14.68 -6.73 6.94
N GLU A 188 -13.90 -7.81 7.03
CA GLU A 188 -14.01 -8.80 8.12
C GLU A 188 -13.89 -8.18 9.52
N ASN A 189 -13.07 -7.14 9.68
CA ASN A 189 -12.83 -6.50 10.99
C ASN A 189 -14.00 -5.59 11.40
N ASN A 190 -14.42 -4.66 10.53
CA ASN A 190 -15.49 -3.72 10.88
C ASN A 190 -16.89 -4.36 10.83
N LEU A 191 -17.08 -5.44 10.06
CA LEU A 191 -18.33 -6.19 10.02
C LEU A 191 -18.59 -6.96 11.32
N ALA A 192 -17.55 -7.45 11.98
CA ALA A 192 -17.68 -8.14 13.26
C ALA A 192 -18.21 -7.22 14.38
N ASP A 193 -17.85 -5.93 14.32
CA ASP A 193 -18.27 -4.91 15.28
C ASP A 193 -19.60 -4.21 14.90
N ALA A 194 -20.14 -4.50 13.71
CA ALA A 194 -21.38 -3.90 13.21
C ALA A 194 -22.62 -4.40 13.97
N GLU A 195 -23.69 -3.60 13.98
CA GLU A 195 -24.98 -4.01 14.56
C GLU A 195 -25.54 -5.28 13.88
N GLU A 196 -26.30 -6.09 14.63
CA GLU A 196 -26.85 -7.36 14.13
C GLU A 196 -27.71 -7.18 12.87
N ASP A 197 -28.53 -6.13 12.81
CA ASP A 197 -29.36 -5.83 11.64
C ASP A 197 -28.49 -5.51 10.39
N VAL A 198 -27.32 -4.90 10.57
CA VAL A 198 -26.36 -4.60 9.50
C VAL A 198 -25.70 -5.88 9.00
N GLN A 199 -25.26 -6.75 9.91
CA GLN A 199 -24.70 -8.05 9.56
C GLN A 199 -25.70 -8.90 8.77
N LEU A 200 -26.98 -8.88 9.17
CA LEU A 200 -28.06 -9.56 8.46
C LEU A 200 -28.28 -9.00 7.05
N LEU A 201 -28.28 -7.68 6.89
CA LEU A 201 -28.39 -7.05 5.57
C LEU A 201 -27.18 -7.33 4.68
N TYR A 202 -25.97 -7.22 5.22
CA TYR A 202 -24.73 -7.52 4.51
C TYR A 202 -24.79 -8.93 3.94
N LYS A 203 -25.11 -9.92 4.79
CA LYS A 203 -25.24 -11.32 4.37
C LYS A 203 -26.28 -11.50 3.28
N LYS A 204 -27.47 -10.91 3.47
CA LYS A 204 -28.57 -11.00 2.51
C LYS A 204 -28.17 -10.44 1.15
N TYR A 205 -27.61 -9.23 1.12
CA TYR A 205 -27.26 -8.56 -0.12
C TYR A 205 -26.04 -9.17 -0.81
N LEU A 206 -25.06 -9.66 -0.04
CA LEU A 206 -23.94 -10.42 -0.59
C LEU A 206 -24.42 -11.68 -1.31
N GLU A 207 -25.32 -12.45 -0.70
CA GLU A 207 -25.88 -13.66 -1.30
C GLU A 207 -26.78 -13.35 -2.51
N GLU A 208 -27.58 -12.30 -2.44
CA GLU A 208 -28.47 -11.85 -3.53
C GLU A 208 -27.65 -11.40 -4.75
N LEU A 209 -26.71 -10.47 -4.57
CA LEU A 209 -25.85 -9.96 -5.63
C LEU A 209 -24.97 -11.06 -6.24
N ALA A 210 -24.42 -11.96 -5.41
CA ALA A 210 -23.65 -13.09 -5.91
C ALA A 210 -24.52 -14.05 -6.76
N GLY A 211 -25.78 -14.26 -6.36
CA GLY A 211 -26.76 -15.04 -7.13
C GLY A 211 -27.15 -14.39 -8.47
N GLU A 212 -27.11 -13.07 -8.54
CA GLU A 212 -27.34 -12.28 -9.76
C GLU A 212 -26.12 -12.28 -10.71
N GLY A 213 -24.97 -12.78 -10.27
CA GLY A 213 -23.75 -12.81 -11.07
C GLY A 213 -22.86 -11.57 -10.91
N ASN A 214 -23.09 -10.75 -9.88
CA ASN A 214 -22.21 -9.62 -9.57
C ASN A 214 -20.80 -10.14 -9.20
N ALA A 215 -19.79 -9.73 -9.96
CA ALA A 215 -18.44 -10.26 -9.83
C ALA A 215 -17.79 -9.89 -8.48
N TYR A 216 -18.00 -8.66 -7.99
CA TYR A 216 -17.49 -8.22 -6.69
C TYR A 216 -18.11 -9.00 -5.52
N ALA A 217 -19.42 -9.22 -5.57
CA ALA A 217 -20.13 -10.03 -4.58
C ALA A 217 -19.66 -11.49 -4.60
N ILE A 218 -19.48 -12.09 -5.78
CA ILE A 218 -18.93 -13.46 -5.90
C ILE A 218 -17.52 -13.54 -5.31
N GLN A 219 -16.67 -12.54 -5.56
CA GLN A 219 -15.32 -12.49 -5.00
C GLN A 219 -15.33 -12.40 -3.48
N THR A 220 -16.13 -11.49 -2.95
CA THR A 220 -16.29 -11.28 -1.51
C THR A 220 -16.79 -12.55 -0.83
N LEU A 221 -17.82 -13.19 -1.38
CA LEU A 221 -18.35 -14.46 -0.88
C LEU A 221 -17.31 -15.60 -0.98
N GLY A 222 -16.51 -15.62 -2.06
CA GLY A 222 -15.44 -16.59 -2.26
C GLY A 222 -14.35 -16.51 -1.19
N TYR A 223 -13.93 -15.30 -0.82
CA TYR A 223 -12.97 -15.08 0.26
C TYR A 223 -13.59 -15.34 1.65
N ALA A 224 -14.85 -14.94 1.88
CA ALA A 224 -15.55 -15.21 3.13
C ALA A 224 -15.65 -16.71 3.46
N HIS A 225 -15.71 -17.57 2.44
CA HIS A 225 -15.68 -19.02 2.59
C HIS A 225 -14.26 -19.64 2.55
N TYR A 226 -13.22 -18.87 2.27
CA TYR A 226 -11.84 -19.40 2.17
C TYR A 226 -11.18 -19.60 3.54
N GLY A 227 -11.39 -18.66 4.46
CA GLY A 227 -10.83 -18.64 5.81
C GLY A 227 -11.84 -19.05 6.90
N ASP A 228 -11.36 -19.23 8.12
CA ASP A 228 -12.18 -19.55 9.31
C ASP A 228 -12.54 -18.32 10.16
N ASP A 229 -12.01 -17.13 9.81
CA ASP A 229 -12.06 -15.94 10.66
C ASP A 229 -13.18 -14.94 10.27
N HIS A 230 -13.96 -15.23 9.23
CA HIS A 230 -15.03 -14.32 8.78
C HIS A 230 -16.22 -14.35 9.76
N PRO A 231 -16.79 -13.19 10.17
CA PRO A 231 -17.81 -13.14 11.22
C PRO A 231 -19.12 -13.88 10.88
N LEU A 232 -19.50 -13.93 9.60
CA LEU A 232 -20.81 -14.46 9.15
C LEU A 232 -20.78 -15.80 8.40
N TYR A 233 -19.59 -16.27 8.01
CA TYR A 233 -19.42 -17.44 7.16
C TYR A 233 -18.35 -18.35 7.75
N SER A 234 -18.64 -19.65 7.78
CA SER A 234 -17.63 -20.66 8.09
C SER A 234 -16.81 -20.99 6.85
N CYS A 235 -15.58 -21.45 7.06
CA CYS A 235 -14.76 -21.99 5.98
C CYS A 235 -15.51 -23.10 5.23
N ASP A 236 -15.55 -22.95 3.91
CA ASP A 236 -16.11 -23.90 2.95
C ASP A 236 -15.29 -23.77 1.66
N TRP A 237 -14.22 -24.56 1.57
CA TRP A 237 -13.31 -24.48 0.42
C TRP A 237 -13.97 -24.88 -0.90
N GLU A 238 -15.05 -25.67 -0.88
CA GLU A 238 -15.78 -26.02 -2.11
C GLU A 238 -16.56 -24.82 -2.63
N LYS A 239 -17.32 -24.12 -1.78
CA LYS A 239 -17.98 -22.86 -2.17
C LYS A 239 -16.98 -21.81 -2.61
N SER A 240 -15.89 -21.65 -1.86
CA SER A 240 -14.80 -20.74 -2.20
C SER A 240 -14.24 -21.05 -3.59
N ARG A 241 -13.90 -22.32 -3.87
CA ARG A 241 -13.44 -22.78 -5.18
C ARG A 241 -14.46 -22.44 -6.27
N ASP A 242 -15.75 -22.71 -6.04
CA ASP A 242 -16.78 -22.52 -7.06
C ASP A 242 -16.99 -21.03 -7.38
N CYS A 243 -16.92 -20.15 -6.39
CA CYS A 243 -16.88 -18.69 -6.61
C CYS A 243 -15.69 -18.29 -7.50
N PHE A 244 -14.47 -18.73 -7.17
CA PHE A 244 -13.30 -18.36 -7.97
C PHE A 244 -13.29 -19.00 -9.36
N LEU A 245 -13.84 -20.21 -9.53
CA LEU A 245 -14.07 -20.79 -10.85
C LEU A 245 -15.06 -19.95 -11.66
N LYS A 246 -16.10 -19.41 -11.03
CA LYS A 246 -17.05 -18.52 -11.69
C LYS A 246 -16.39 -17.21 -12.12
N LEU A 247 -15.54 -16.63 -11.28
CA LEU A 247 -14.80 -15.41 -11.60
C LEU A 247 -13.80 -15.59 -12.73
N MET A 248 -13.26 -16.80 -12.93
CA MET A 248 -12.47 -17.10 -14.14
C MET A 248 -13.28 -16.96 -15.43
N GLU A 249 -14.62 -16.99 -15.37
CA GLU A 249 -15.50 -16.85 -16.55
C GLU A 249 -16.00 -15.42 -16.75
N ILE A 250 -16.23 -14.66 -15.68
CA ILE A 250 -16.94 -13.37 -15.72
C ILE A 250 -16.13 -12.17 -15.25
N GLY A 251 -15.03 -12.38 -14.52
CA GLY A 251 -14.21 -11.32 -13.98
C GLY A 251 -13.36 -10.64 -15.05
N ASP A 252 -12.94 -9.40 -14.78
CA ASP A 252 -11.89 -8.73 -15.54
C ASP A 252 -10.51 -9.41 -15.33
N ASP A 253 -9.48 -8.94 -16.04
CA ASP A 253 -8.15 -9.54 -16.00
C ASP A 253 -7.55 -9.55 -14.58
N ASP A 254 -7.80 -8.52 -13.77
CA ASP A 254 -7.31 -8.41 -12.39
C ASP A 254 -8.01 -9.42 -11.46
N MET A 255 -9.34 -9.51 -11.55
CA MET A 255 -10.12 -10.50 -10.81
C MET A 255 -9.75 -11.92 -11.24
N GLN A 256 -9.52 -12.17 -12.52
CA GLN A 256 -9.07 -13.47 -13.02
C GLN A 256 -7.66 -13.82 -12.49
N ALA A 257 -6.75 -12.84 -12.42
CA ALA A 257 -5.41 -13.03 -11.86
C ALA A 257 -5.48 -13.47 -10.39
N GLN A 258 -6.26 -12.77 -9.58
CA GLN A 258 -6.47 -13.08 -8.15
C GLN A 258 -7.17 -14.43 -7.96
N SER A 259 -8.23 -14.68 -8.73
CA SER A 259 -9.00 -15.93 -8.68
C SER A 259 -8.13 -17.14 -9.03
N ALA A 260 -7.31 -17.02 -10.08
CA ALA A 260 -6.36 -18.05 -10.47
C ALA A 260 -5.29 -18.28 -9.38
N ASN A 261 -4.81 -17.25 -8.69
CA ASN A 261 -3.87 -17.44 -7.58
C ASN A 261 -4.51 -18.23 -6.43
N THR A 262 -5.73 -17.85 -6.03
CA THR A 262 -6.46 -18.51 -4.95
C THR A 262 -6.81 -19.96 -5.31
N LEU A 263 -7.27 -20.22 -6.54
CA LEU A 263 -7.48 -21.58 -7.05
C LEU A 263 -6.18 -22.39 -7.04
N GLY A 264 -5.06 -21.79 -7.46
CA GLY A 264 -3.73 -22.39 -7.37
C GLY A 264 -3.43 -22.89 -5.96
N TYR A 265 -3.71 -22.07 -4.95
CA TYR A 265 -3.57 -22.44 -3.55
C TYR A 265 -4.57 -23.50 -3.06
N ILE A 266 -5.83 -23.45 -3.50
CA ILE A 266 -6.84 -24.47 -3.17
C ILE A 266 -6.34 -25.84 -3.61
N TYR A 267 -5.88 -25.96 -4.86
CA TYR A 267 -5.37 -27.22 -5.40
C TYR A 267 -4.02 -27.62 -4.83
N TYR A 268 -3.12 -26.66 -4.59
CA TYR A 268 -1.77 -26.94 -4.07
C TYR A 268 -1.79 -27.55 -2.67
N TYR A 269 -2.72 -27.11 -1.82
CA TYR A 269 -2.85 -27.62 -0.45
C TYR A 269 -3.95 -28.68 -0.30
N GLY A 270 -4.56 -29.13 -1.42
CA GLY A 270 -5.57 -30.18 -1.40
C GLY A 270 -6.83 -29.82 -0.60
N ARG A 271 -7.20 -28.53 -0.58
CA ARG A 271 -8.27 -28.00 0.29
C ARG A 271 -9.62 -28.66 0.01
N CYS A 272 -9.96 -28.90 -1.25
CA CYS A 272 -11.19 -29.61 -1.64
C CYS A 272 -11.01 -31.13 -1.81
N SER A 273 -9.91 -31.71 -1.34
CA SER A 273 -9.55 -33.11 -1.58
C SER A 273 -8.99 -33.80 -0.33
N GLY A 274 -9.46 -33.40 0.86
CA GLY A 274 -9.06 -34.01 2.12
C GLY A 274 -7.58 -33.81 2.47
N GLY A 275 -6.96 -32.75 1.95
CA GLY A 275 -5.53 -32.46 2.11
C GLY A 275 -4.63 -33.06 1.03
N GLU A 276 -5.17 -33.85 0.09
CA GLU A 276 -4.41 -34.43 -1.02
C GLU A 276 -4.20 -33.40 -2.15
N PRO A 277 -2.96 -32.93 -2.42
CA PRO A 277 -2.72 -31.92 -3.44
C PRO A 277 -3.02 -32.38 -4.87
N GLN A 278 -3.59 -31.48 -5.67
CA GLN A 278 -3.78 -31.65 -7.12
C GLN A 278 -2.80 -30.74 -7.85
N TYR A 279 -1.51 -31.14 -7.86
CA TYR A 279 -0.44 -30.24 -8.28
C TYR A 279 -0.49 -29.85 -9.76
N ASP A 280 -1.03 -30.69 -10.64
CA ASP A 280 -1.26 -30.38 -12.05
C ASP A 280 -2.25 -29.22 -12.22
N LEU A 281 -3.35 -29.23 -11.46
CA LEU A 281 -4.29 -28.11 -11.41
C LEU A 281 -3.66 -26.87 -10.76
N ALA A 282 -2.93 -27.06 -9.66
CA ALA A 282 -2.23 -25.94 -9.01
C ALA A 282 -1.25 -25.26 -9.96
N TYR A 283 -0.48 -26.04 -10.73
CA TYR A 283 0.46 -25.52 -11.72
C TYR A 283 -0.27 -24.74 -12.80
N LYS A 284 -1.38 -25.28 -13.33
CA LYS A 284 -2.23 -24.61 -14.31
C LYS A 284 -2.69 -23.24 -13.80
N TYR A 285 -3.27 -23.18 -12.61
CA TYR A 285 -3.86 -21.95 -12.08
C TYR A 285 -2.81 -20.92 -11.65
N PHE A 286 -1.71 -21.33 -11.02
CA PHE A 286 -0.60 -20.39 -10.77
C PHE A 286 0.03 -19.88 -12.09
N SER A 287 0.09 -20.70 -13.14
CA SER A 287 0.58 -20.24 -14.45
C SER A 287 -0.36 -19.22 -15.08
N LEU A 288 -1.68 -19.39 -14.94
CA LEU A 288 -2.68 -18.41 -15.38
C LEU A 288 -2.56 -17.10 -14.61
N ALA A 289 -2.48 -17.15 -13.28
CA ALA A 289 -2.29 -15.97 -12.45
C ALA A 289 -1.01 -15.21 -12.81
N ALA A 290 0.11 -15.92 -13.02
CA ALA A 290 1.37 -15.31 -13.46
C ALA A 290 1.29 -14.71 -14.88
N PHE A 291 0.47 -15.28 -15.77
CA PHE A 291 0.22 -14.75 -17.11
C PHE A 291 -0.53 -13.41 -17.05
N PHE A 292 -1.51 -13.28 -16.16
CA PHE A 292 -2.23 -12.02 -15.90
C PHE A 292 -1.44 -11.04 -15.01
N GLY A 293 -0.16 -11.29 -14.71
CA GLY A 293 0.68 -10.36 -13.98
C GLY A 293 0.63 -10.47 -12.45
N TYR A 294 -0.02 -11.51 -11.89
CA TYR A 294 -0.01 -11.73 -10.44
C TYR A 294 1.36 -12.22 -9.96
N TYR A 295 2.15 -11.33 -9.37
CA TYR A 295 3.55 -11.60 -9.04
C TYR A 295 3.76 -12.73 -8.03
N GLU A 296 2.82 -12.94 -7.10
CA GLU A 296 2.92 -14.02 -6.13
C GLU A 296 2.94 -15.40 -6.82
N ALA A 297 2.12 -15.56 -7.87
CA ALA A 297 1.99 -16.80 -8.59
C ALA A 297 3.26 -17.13 -9.39
N THR A 298 4.02 -16.14 -9.81
CA THR A 298 5.28 -16.34 -10.53
C THR A 298 6.28 -17.16 -9.71
N TYR A 299 6.52 -16.81 -8.45
CA TYR A 299 7.48 -17.56 -7.66
C TYR A 299 6.94 -18.94 -7.28
N LYS A 300 5.60 -19.12 -7.21
CA LYS A 300 4.98 -20.45 -7.01
C LYS A 300 5.20 -21.36 -8.20
N VAL A 301 5.04 -20.86 -9.42
CA VAL A 301 5.40 -21.59 -10.65
C VAL A 301 6.87 -22.00 -10.61
N GLY A 302 7.75 -21.08 -10.20
CA GLY A 302 9.18 -21.39 -10.02
C GLY A 302 9.42 -22.48 -8.98
N ASP A 303 8.75 -22.43 -7.82
CA ASP A 303 8.87 -23.46 -6.78
C ASP A 303 8.40 -24.83 -7.29
N MET A 304 7.31 -24.86 -8.06
CA MET A 304 6.77 -26.09 -8.65
C MET A 304 7.71 -26.68 -9.72
N LEU A 305 8.34 -25.84 -10.55
CA LEU A 305 9.40 -26.25 -11.48
C LEU A 305 10.63 -26.76 -10.74
N ARG A 306 11.06 -26.09 -9.66
CA ARG A 306 12.22 -26.51 -8.86
C ARG A 306 12.01 -27.89 -8.24
N ASP A 307 10.80 -28.13 -7.71
CA ASP A 307 10.50 -29.34 -6.94
C ASP A 307 9.89 -30.47 -7.80
N GLY A 308 9.47 -30.18 -9.04
CA GLY A 308 8.79 -31.13 -9.92
C GLY A 308 7.36 -31.46 -9.49
N ARG A 309 6.63 -30.47 -8.95
CA ARG A 309 5.25 -30.65 -8.49
C ARG A 309 4.29 -30.24 -9.60
N GLY A 310 3.50 -31.19 -10.12
CA GLY A 310 2.52 -30.92 -11.19
C GLY A 310 3.13 -30.65 -12.57
N ILE A 311 4.46 -30.56 -12.65
CA ILE A 311 5.24 -30.41 -13.87
C ILE A 311 6.59 -31.11 -13.70
N TYR A 312 7.27 -31.43 -14.81
CA TYR A 312 8.64 -31.96 -14.76
C TYR A 312 9.60 -31.00 -14.06
N LYS A 313 10.41 -31.57 -13.16
CA LYS A 313 11.45 -30.83 -12.43
C LYS A 313 12.44 -30.17 -13.39
N ASN A 314 12.63 -28.86 -13.25
CA ASN A 314 13.61 -28.07 -13.98
C ASN A 314 14.10 -26.87 -13.14
N GLU A 315 15.16 -27.10 -12.37
CA GLU A 315 15.76 -26.09 -11.49
C GLU A 315 16.35 -24.90 -12.28
N LYS A 316 16.85 -25.12 -13.50
CA LYS A 316 17.40 -24.04 -14.33
C LYS A 316 16.29 -23.09 -14.79
N ALA A 317 15.15 -23.64 -15.20
CA ALA A 317 13.97 -22.84 -15.56
C ALA A 317 13.44 -22.06 -14.35
N ALA A 318 13.37 -22.70 -13.17
CA ALA A 318 12.97 -22.02 -11.93
C ALA A 318 13.89 -20.83 -11.61
N PHE A 319 15.21 -21.03 -11.64
CA PHE A 319 16.19 -19.96 -11.38
C PHE A 319 16.06 -18.80 -12.38
N ASN A 320 15.91 -19.11 -13.67
CA ASN A 320 15.71 -18.09 -14.70
C ASN A 320 14.40 -17.32 -14.49
N LEU A 321 13.34 -17.99 -14.04
CA LEU A 321 12.07 -17.34 -13.74
C LEU A 321 12.21 -16.37 -12.55
N TYR A 322 12.78 -16.82 -11.43
CA TYR A 322 12.98 -15.94 -10.26
C TYR A 322 13.80 -14.69 -10.62
N THR A 323 14.90 -14.87 -11.36
CA THR A 323 15.81 -13.77 -11.72
C THR A 323 15.20 -12.82 -12.75
N ARG A 324 14.37 -13.30 -13.67
CA ARG A 324 13.66 -12.46 -14.64
C ARG A 324 12.73 -11.46 -13.95
N TYR A 325 11.96 -11.93 -12.97
CA TYR A 325 10.96 -11.11 -12.28
C TYR A 325 11.53 -10.30 -11.12
N TYR A 326 12.71 -10.67 -10.63
CA TYR A 326 13.40 -9.90 -9.60
C TYR A 326 13.62 -8.43 -10.01
N GLU A 327 13.93 -8.15 -11.28
CA GLU A 327 14.17 -6.76 -11.73
C GLU A 327 12.91 -5.88 -11.70
N ASP A 328 11.76 -6.44 -12.10
CA ASP A 328 10.50 -5.71 -12.09
C ASP A 328 10.01 -5.50 -10.64
N SER A 329 10.08 -6.56 -9.81
CA SER A 329 9.77 -6.47 -8.38
C SER A 329 10.73 -5.57 -7.61
N TYR A 330 12.00 -5.49 -8.02
CA TYR A 330 12.95 -4.54 -7.46
C TYR A 330 12.53 -3.10 -7.74
N ARG A 331 12.07 -2.80 -8.97
CA ARG A 331 11.61 -1.45 -9.32
C ARG A 331 10.38 -1.05 -8.49
N GLU A 332 9.40 -1.94 -8.42
CA GLU A 332 8.20 -1.76 -7.61
C GLU A 332 8.55 -1.54 -6.14
N PHE A 333 9.46 -2.35 -5.58
CA PHE A 333 9.95 -2.18 -4.21
C PHE A 333 10.56 -0.80 -3.97
N ILE A 334 11.31 -0.28 -4.93
CA ILE A 334 11.93 1.03 -4.83
C ILE A 334 10.88 2.14 -4.87
N GLU A 335 9.90 2.05 -5.78
CA GLU A 335 8.91 3.10 -6.04
C GLU A 335 7.76 3.13 -5.03
N CYS A 336 7.16 1.98 -4.73
CA CYS A 336 5.89 1.88 -4.00
C CYS A 336 5.97 1.11 -2.68
N GLY A 337 7.08 0.40 -2.41
CA GLY A 337 7.20 -0.51 -1.25
C GLY A 337 7.10 -2.00 -1.65
N ASP A 338 7.21 -2.93 -0.71
CA ASP A 338 7.41 -4.36 -1.02
C ASP A 338 6.14 -5.10 -1.46
N GLY A 339 6.06 -5.44 -2.76
CA GLY A 339 5.15 -6.46 -3.30
C GLY A 339 5.64 -7.89 -3.00
N VAL A 340 6.60 -8.41 -3.80
CA VAL A 340 7.14 -9.79 -3.67
C VAL A 340 8.69 -9.88 -3.68
N LEU A 341 9.39 -8.76 -3.47
CA LEU A 341 10.85 -8.72 -3.62
C LEU A 341 11.54 -9.65 -2.62
N SER A 342 11.07 -9.67 -1.37
CA SER A 342 11.65 -10.53 -0.33
C SER A 342 11.53 -12.03 -0.68
N ASP A 343 10.42 -12.45 -1.28
CA ASP A 343 10.14 -13.83 -1.70
C ASP A 343 11.04 -14.28 -2.85
N LEU A 344 11.24 -13.41 -3.86
CA LEU A 344 12.12 -13.68 -4.99
C LEU A 344 13.59 -13.68 -4.55
N ALA A 345 14.00 -12.68 -3.77
CA ALA A 345 15.36 -12.56 -3.25
C ALA A 345 15.73 -13.77 -2.36
N LEU A 346 14.82 -14.24 -1.51
CA LEU A 346 15.00 -15.44 -0.69
C LEU A 346 15.27 -16.68 -1.57
N ARG A 347 14.47 -16.88 -2.62
CA ARG A 347 14.61 -18.03 -3.53
C ARG A 347 15.90 -17.97 -4.34
N ILE A 348 16.26 -16.79 -4.86
CA ILE A 348 17.53 -16.59 -5.57
C ILE A 348 18.72 -16.84 -4.64
N ALA A 349 18.64 -16.34 -3.40
CA ALA A 349 19.68 -16.58 -2.39
C ALA A 349 19.87 -18.08 -2.11
N SER A 350 18.76 -18.82 -1.92
CA SER A 350 18.76 -20.27 -1.74
C SER A 350 19.35 -21.00 -2.96
N CYS A 351 19.02 -20.57 -4.19
CA CYS A 351 19.60 -21.15 -5.41
C CYS A 351 21.12 -21.02 -5.42
N TYR A 352 21.66 -19.84 -5.10
CA TYR A 352 23.11 -19.65 -5.02
C TYR A 352 23.75 -20.35 -3.81
N GLN A 353 23.06 -20.46 -2.66
CA GLN A 353 23.60 -21.16 -1.48
C GLN A 353 23.81 -22.65 -1.75
N HIS A 354 22.87 -23.26 -2.47
CA HIS A 354 22.84 -24.72 -2.68
C HIS A 354 23.23 -25.16 -4.10
N GLY A 355 23.46 -24.23 -5.04
CA GLY A 355 23.77 -24.55 -6.43
C GLY A 355 22.59 -25.12 -7.21
N VAL A 356 21.37 -24.63 -6.94
CA VAL A 356 20.13 -25.10 -7.57
C VAL A 356 19.83 -24.26 -8.81
N GLY A 357 19.94 -24.85 -10.00
CA GLY A 357 19.75 -24.13 -11.28
C GLY A 357 20.86 -23.13 -11.63
N THR A 358 21.89 -23.02 -10.79
CA THR A 358 23.06 -22.13 -10.93
C THR A 358 24.25 -22.74 -10.20
N ASP A 359 25.45 -22.22 -10.42
CA ASP A 359 26.61 -22.61 -9.63
C ASP A 359 26.51 -22.08 -8.19
N ARG A 360 27.02 -22.85 -7.24
CA ARG A 360 27.04 -22.45 -5.83
C ARG A 360 27.93 -21.21 -5.64
N ASP A 361 27.36 -20.14 -5.12
CA ASP A 361 28.05 -18.89 -4.80
C ASP A 361 27.51 -18.27 -3.50
N LEU A 362 28.19 -18.56 -2.39
CA LEU A 362 27.82 -18.05 -1.07
C LEU A 362 27.88 -16.52 -0.97
N ARG A 363 28.75 -15.85 -1.73
CA ARG A 363 28.89 -14.39 -1.66
C ARG A 363 27.67 -13.72 -2.28
N THR A 364 27.23 -14.23 -3.42
CA THR A 364 26.01 -13.77 -4.09
C THR A 364 24.77 -14.16 -3.29
N ALA A 365 24.70 -15.38 -2.75
CA ALA A 365 23.64 -15.80 -1.85
C ALA A 365 23.48 -14.83 -0.67
N TYR A 366 24.59 -14.49 0.00
CA TYR A 366 24.58 -13.56 1.13
C TYR A 366 24.07 -12.17 0.75
N ALA A 367 24.43 -11.67 -0.43
CA ALA A 367 23.93 -10.39 -0.94
C ALA A 367 22.40 -10.40 -1.12
N TYR A 368 21.84 -11.45 -1.74
CA TYR A 368 20.40 -11.57 -1.92
C TYR A 368 19.66 -11.79 -0.60
N TYR A 369 20.22 -12.55 0.34
CA TYR A 369 19.64 -12.66 1.67
C TYR A 369 19.56 -11.32 2.42
N LEU A 370 20.59 -10.46 2.28
CA LEU A 370 20.56 -9.11 2.86
C LEU A 370 19.47 -8.24 2.23
N ILE A 371 19.25 -8.35 0.92
CA ILE A 371 18.17 -7.68 0.19
C ILE A 371 16.81 -8.18 0.67
N ALA A 372 16.63 -9.50 0.72
CA ALA A 372 15.40 -10.13 1.16
C ALA A 372 15.01 -9.66 2.57
N ARG A 373 15.98 -9.53 3.47
CA ARG A 373 15.76 -9.00 4.83
C ARG A 373 15.24 -7.56 4.80
N VAL A 374 15.87 -6.67 4.04
CA VAL A 374 15.40 -5.27 3.98
C VAL A 374 13.98 -5.18 3.43
N ALA A 375 13.67 -5.97 2.39
CA ALA A 375 12.34 -5.99 1.80
C ALA A 375 11.28 -6.50 2.79
N ILE A 376 11.52 -7.65 3.45
CA ILE A 376 10.54 -8.21 4.42
C ILE A 376 10.36 -7.29 5.64
N ASP A 377 11.42 -6.65 6.11
CA ASP A 377 11.36 -5.72 7.24
C ASP A 377 10.52 -4.46 6.90
N GLU A 378 10.54 -4.01 5.65
CA GLU A 378 9.69 -2.90 5.15
C GLU A 378 8.24 -3.36 4.99
N ARG A 379 8.00 -4.55 4.41
CA ARG A 379 6.65 -5.13 4.28
C ARG A 379 5.95 -5.29 5.63
N MET A 380 6.67 -5.82 6.62
CA MET A 380 6.14 -6.06 7.98
C MET A 380 5.86 -4.77 8.78
N GLN A 381 6.29 -3.59 8.31
CA GLN A 381 5.90 -2.31 8.93
C GLN A 381 4.50 -1.85 8.52
N HIS A 382 4.00 -2.34 7.39
CA HIS A 382 2.76 -1.88 6.77
C HIS A 382 1.74 -3.00 6.55
N SER A 383 2.09 -4.26 6.84
CA SER A 383 1.23 -5.43 6.62
C SER A 383 1.41 -6.46 7.72
N ASP A 384 0.29 -6.97 8.23
CA ASP A 384 0.22 -8.10 9.16
C ASP A 384 -0.16 -9.43 8.46
N PHE A 385 0.09 -9.53 7.15
CA PHE A 385 -0.33 -10.67 6.34
C PHE A 385 0.19 -12.03 6.85
N PHE A 386 -0.66 -13.06 6.78
CA PHE A 386 -0.32 -14.40 7.23
C PHE A 386 0.81 -15.00 6.40
N GLY A 387 1.93 -15.35 7.06
CA GLY A 387 3.08 -16.00 6.43
C GLY A 387 4.34 -15.14 6.34
N LEU A 388 4.25 -13.82 6.55
CA LEU A 388 5.43 -12.93 6.59
C LEU A 388 6.46 -13.38 7.63
N GLY A 389 6.00 -13.83 8.81
CA GLY A 389 6.86 -14.40 9.84
C GLY A 389 7.64 -15.65 9.38
N LYS A 390 7.06 -16.48 8.51
CA LYS A 390 7.74 -17.66 7.95
C LYS A 390 8.81 -17.26 6.94
N VAL A 391 8.50 -16.30 6.07
CA VAL A 391 9.46 -15.75 5.09
C VAL A 391 10.64 -15.10 5.84
N SER A 392 10.36 -14.24 6.82
CA SER A 392 11.37 -13.62 7.69
C SER A 392 12.23 -14.67 8.41
N ALA A 393 11.62 -15.71 9.01
CA ALA A 393 12.37 -16.79 9.65
C ALA A 393 13.30 -17.54 8.68
N SER A 394 12.83 -17.80 7.46
CA SER A 394 13.62 -18.48 6.41
C SER A 394 14.81 -17.63 5.97
N ILE A 395 14.59 -16.32 5.76
CA ILE A 395 15.65 -15.35 5.45
C ILE A 395 16.69 -15.30 6.58
N ARG A 396 16.25 -15.25 7.83
CA ARG A 396 17.14 -15.24 9.01
C ARG A 396 17.97 -16.52 9.08
N SER A 397 17.40 -17.68 8.78
CA SER A 397 18.14 -18.94 8.77
C SER A 397 19.21 -18.96 7.69
N GLY A 398 18.85 -18.64 6.45
CA GLY A 398 19.82 -18.60 5.34
C GLY A 398 20.93 -17.58 5.58
N LEU A 399 20.60 -16.39 6.11
CA LEU A 399 21.61 -15.40 6.54
C LEU A 399 22.58 -15.99 7.56
N TYR A 400 22.08 -16.70 8.57
CA TYR A 400 22.92 -17.29 9.61
C TYR A 400 23.84 -18.37 9.04
N GLU A 401 23.29 -19.31 8.28
CA GLU A 401 24.03 -20.43 7.69
C GLU A 401 25.14 -19.93 6.74
N VAL A 402 24.79 -19.07 5.79
CA VAL A 402 25.75 -18.51 4.84
C VAL A 402 26.82 -17.68 5.56
N LYS A 403 26.45 -16.96 6.63
CA LYS A 403 27.40 -16.18 7.43
C LYS A 403 28.42 -17.06 8.16
N GLN A 404 27.99 -18.21 8.69
CA GLN A 404 28.92 -19.17 9.33
C GLN A 404 29.93 -19.72 8.31
N GLU A 405 29.46 -20.06 7.11
CA GLU A 405 30.34 -20.59 6.06
C GLU A 405 31.28 -19.53 5.47
N LEU A 406 30.84 -18.27 5.36
CA LEU A 406 31.66 -17.17 4.84
C LEU A 406 32.73 -16.68 5.84
N GLY A 407 32.54 -16.93 7.14
CA GLY A 407 33.51 -16.55 8.19
C GLY A 407 33.85 -15.05 8.19
N GLU A 408 35.14 -14.72 8.11
CA GLU A 408 35.63 -13.34 8.17
C GLU A 408 35.20 -12.46 6.99
N TYR A 409 34.75 -13.05 5.87
CA TYR A 409 34.39 -12.32 4.66
C TYR A 409 33.35 -11.22 4.90
N CYS A 410 32.31 -11.51 5.69
CA CYS A 410 31.20 -10.60 5.98
C CYS A 410 31.37 -9.82 7.28
N GLN A 411 32.52 -9.93 7.95
CA GLN A 411 32.78 -9.30 9.25
C GLN A 411 33.72 -8.09 9.15
N GLN A 412 33.90 -7.55 7.94
CA GLN A 412 34.80 -6.43 7.73
C GLN A 412 34.20 -5.16 8.35
N LYS A 413 35.08 -4.26 8.84
CA LYS A 413 34.66 -2.94 9.35
C LYS A 413 34.48 -1.93 8.22
N THR A 414 35.19 -2.16 7.12
CA THR A 414 35.20 -1.33 5.92
C THR A 414 35.28 -2.22 4.71
N CYS A 415 34.58 -1.87 3.64
CA CYS A 415 34.75 -2.48 2.34
C CYS A 415 35.12 -1.44 1.28
N GLY A 416 35.93 -1.88 0.33
CA GLY A 416 36.10 -1.19 -0.94
C GLY A 416 34.89 -1.44 -1.84
N VAL A 417 34.42 -0.40 -2.50
CA VAL A 417 33.34 -0.51 -3.50
C VAL A 417 33.94 -0.32 -4.89
N ASP A 418 33.59 -1.21 -5.83
CA ASP A 418 33.83 -0.94 -7.25
C ASP A 418 32.90 0.20 -7.69
N ILE A 419 33.50 1.37 -7.81
CA ILE A 419 32.79 2.61 -8.12
C ILE A 419 32.24 2.57 -9.54
N GLU A 420 32.91 1.88 -10.47
CA GLU A 420 32.41 1.79 -11.85
C GLU A 420 31.08 1.05 -11.88
N SER A 421 31.05 -0.18 -11.36
CA SER A 421 29.84 -0.97 -11.27
C SER A 421 28.76 -0.29 -10.42
N PHE A 422 29.14 0.32 -9.31
CA PHE A 422 28.23 1.04 -8.43
C PHE A 422 27.58 2.24 -9.15
N ILE A 423 28.38 3.10 -9.77
CA ILE A 423 27.89 4.29 -10.46
C ILE A 423 27.10 3.89 -11.70
N GLN A 424 27.54 2.89 -12.47
CA GLN A 424 26.77 2.40 -13.61
C GLN A 424 25.37 1.97 -13.18
N LYS A 425 25.24 1.16 -12.11
CA LYS A 425 23.93 0.77 -11.54
C LYS A 425 23.08 1.96 -11.09
N PHE A 426 23.72 3.05 -10.64
CA PHE A 426 23.02 4.28 -10.21
C PHE A 426 22.59 5.19 -11.35
N MET A 427 23.30 5.16 -12.48
CA MET A 427 23.09 6.03 -13.64
C MET A 427 22.16 5.41 -14.69
N PHE A 428 21.64 4.18 -14.48
CA PHE A 428 20.62 3.59 -15.35
C PHE A 428 19.26 4.29 -15.14
N GLY A 429 18.61 4.66 -16.25
CA GLY A 429 17.32 5.35 -16.29
C GLY A 429 17.37 6.56 -17.22
N GLU A 430 16.35 6.76 -18.05
CA GLU A 430 16.20 8.01 -18.78
C GLU A 430 16.11 9.17 -17.78
N TYR A 431 16.81 10.28 -18.03
CA TYR A 431 16.79 11.49 -17.18
C TYR A 431 17.38 11.35 -15.76
N ALA A 432 18.22 10.34 -15.52
CA ALA A 432 18.94 10.22 -14.24
C ALA A 432 20.08 11.25 -14.14
N GLU A 433 19.98 12.14 -13.16
CA GLU A 433 21.07 13.02 -12.73
C GLU A 433 21.57 12.61 -11.34
N MET A 434 22.84 12.87 -11.06
CA MET A 434 23.40 12.64 -9.73
C MET A 434 23.81 13.95 -9.09
N LYS A 435 23.24 14.25 -7.92
CA LYS A 435 23.68 15.35 -7.07
C LYS A 435 24.94 14.93 -6.32
N VAL A 436 26.00 15.68 -6.49
CA VAL A 436 27.30 15.48 -5.84
C VAL A 436 27.55 16.60 -4.85
N VAL A 437 27.86 16.24 -3.59
CA VAL A 437 28.27 17.18 -2.54
C VAL A 437 29.67 16.84 -2.05
N VAL A 438 30.60 17.79 -2.17
CA VAL A 438 32.01 17.62 -1.80
C VAL A 438 32.35 18.41 -0.53
N LYS A 439 32.48 17.70 0.60
CA LYS A 439 32.84 18.27 1.90
C LYS A 439 34.30 17.98 2.23
N LYS A 440 35.14 19.02 2.37
CA LYS A 440 36.52 18.85 2.86
C LYS A 440 36.49 18.47 4.34
N LYS A 441 37.31 17.49 4.75
CA LYS A 441 37.47 17.06 6.15
C LYS A 441 38.92 17.26 6.59
N LYS A 442 39.18 17.09 7.90
CA LYS A 442 40.55 17.16 8.45
C LYS A 442 41.47 16.10 7.83
N LYS A 443 40.92 14.94 7.45
CA LYS A 443 41.61 13.80 6.85
C LYS A 443 40.92 13.43 5.52
N GLY A 444 41.18 14.19 4.45
CA GLY A 444 40.64 13.93 3.09
C GLY A 444 39.30 14.61 2.80
N TYR A 445 38.45 13.93 2.02
CA TYR A 445 37.16 14.46 1.55
C TYR A 445 36.02 13.49 1.90
N LYS A 446 34.83 14.05 2.15
CA LYS A 446 33.57 13.31 2.19
C LYS A 446 32.78 13.70 0.93
N ILE A 447 32.49 12.72 0.09
CA ILE A 447 31.64 12.87 -1.09
C ILE A 447 30.28 12.27 -0.77
N ILE A 448 29.22 13.03 -1.00
CA ILE A 448 27.84 12.53 -0.90
C ILE A 448 27.29 12.49 -2.30
N LEU A 449 26.80 11.32 -2.69
CA LEU A 449 26.09 11.09 -3.93
C LEU A 449 24.62 10.91 -3.58
N ALA A 450 23.74 11.67 -4.23
CA ALA A 450 22.31 11.44 -4.17
C ALA A 450 21.79 11.21 -5.59
N ARG A 451 21.09 10.09 -5.78
CA ARG A 451 20.45 9.77 -7.06
C ARG A 451 19.19 10.63 -7.17
N THR A 452 19.03 11.28 -8.31
CA THR A 452 17.87 12.11 -8.58
C THR A 452 17.31 11.82 -9.96
N LEU A 453 15.98 11.79 -10.08
CA LEU A 453 15.29 11.77 -11.37
C LEU A 453 14.69 13.15 -11.62
N GLY A 454 14.84 13.66 -12.84
CA GLY A 454 14.27 14.94 -13.20
C GLY A 454 14.40 15.27 -14.69
N LYS A 455 13.32 15.81 -15.25
CA LYS A 455 13.29 16.43 -16.58
C LYS A 455 13.05 17.93 -16.38
N GLY A 456 14.07 18.77 -16.54
CA GLY A 456 13.95 20.22 -16.32
C GLY A 456 14.22 20.63 -14.85
N ASN A 457 13.37 21.48 -14.27
CA ASN A 457 13.59 22.08 -12.94
C ASN A 457 13.08 21.25 -11.75
N ILE A 458 12.39 20.13 -11.99
CA ILE A 458 11.87 19.25 -10.94
C ILE A 458 12.82 18.08 -10.78
N VAL A 459 13.47 17.98 -9.62
CA VAL A 459 14.50 16.99 -9.31
C VAL A 459 14.11 16.28 -8.02
N GLN A 460 13.62 15.04 -8.11
CA GLN A 460 13.23 14.25 -6.94
C GLN A 460 14.27 13.17 -6.63
N PRO A 461 14.54 12.87 -5.34
CA PRO A 461 15.41 11.75 -4.96
C PRO A 461 14.79 10.43 -5.38
N TYR A 462 15.57 9.55 -6.05
CA TYR A 462 15.08 8.23 -6.43
C TYR A 462 15.80 7.14 -5.63
N PRO A 463 15.08 6.31 -4.86
CA PRO A 463 15.72 5.33 -3.98
C PRO A 463 16.42 4.19 -4.73
N TYR A 464 17.24 3.44 -4.01
CA TYR A 464 17.90 2.22 -4.46
C TYR A 464 18.32 1.39 -3.24
N LEU A 465 18.64 0.10 -3.43
CA LEU A 465 19.23 -0.74 -2.39
C LEU A 465 20.76 -0.70 -2.46
N LEU A 466 21.40 -0.18 -1.40
CA LEU A 466 22.84 -0.24 -1.22
C LEU A 466 23.22 -1.54 -0.52
N THR A 467 23.61 -2.57 -1.28
CA THR A 467 24.02 -3.86 -0.72
C THR A 467 25.55 -4.00 -0.71
N LEU A 468 26.14 -4.12 0.48
CA LEU A 468 27.57 -4.28 0.72
C LEU A 468 27.81 -5.50 1.63
N PRO A 469 27.92 -6.72 1.04
CA PRO A 469 27.95 -7.98 1.79
C PRO A 469 29.16 -8.11 2.73
N LEU A 470 30.30 -7.53 2.37
CA LEU A 470 31.55 -7.58 3.16
C LEU A 470 31.41 -6.99 4.57
N ILE A 471 30.47 -6.06 4.75
CA ILE A 471 30.20 -5.37 6.02
C ILE A 471 28.77 -5.66 6.53
N SER A 472 28.13 -6.73 6.03
CA SER A 472 26.75 -7.13 6.35
C SER A 472 25.71 -6.02 6.20
N TYR A 473 25.86 -5.16 5.19
CA TYR A 473 25.05 -3.96 5.04
C TYR A 473 24.12 -4.05 3.83
N CYS A 474 22.84 -3.75 4.04
CA CYS A 474 21.88 -3.47 2.98
C CYS A 474 20.90 -2.43 3.48
N LYS A 475 20.54 -1.46 2.64
CA LYS A 475 19.58 -0.40 3.00
C LYS A 475 18.97 0.24 1.76
N LYS A 476 17.67 0.55 1.81
CA LYS A 476 16.99 1.45 0.87
C LYS A 476 17.45 2.88 1.14
N ALA A 477 18.13 3.50 0.19
CA ALA A 477 18.79 4.79 0.35
C ALA A 477 18.46 5.71 -0.83
N THR A 478 18.36 7.01 -0.55
CA THR A 478 18.26 8.09 -1.56
C THR A 478 19.57 8.88 -1.67
N GLU A 479 20.41 8.81 -0.63
CA GLU A 479 21.77 9.32 -0.62
C GLU A 479 22.76 8.29 -0.06
N THR A 480 23.99 8.32 -0.56
CA THR A 480 25.10 7.56 0.02
C THR A 480 26.33 8.44 0.14
N SER A 481 26.96 8.33 1.31
CA SER A 481 28.11 9.15 1.65
C SER A 481 29.37 8.29 1.75
N PHE A 482 30.38 8.70 0.99
CA PHE A 482 31.67 8.05 0.90
C PHE A 482 32.74 8.92 1.55
N VAL A 483 33.64 8.28 2.29
CA VAL A 483 34.78 8.95 2.90
C VAL A 483 36.03 8.51 2.15
N LEU A 484 36.71 9.48 1.54
CA LEU A 484 37.96 9.26 0.83
C LEU A 484 39.13 9.27 1.81
N ASP A 485 40.12 8.42 1.54
CA ASP A 485 41.39 8.45 2.27
C ASP A 485 42.14 9.77 2.00
N GLN A 486 43.06 10.14 2.89
CA GLN A 486 43.91 11.33 2.79
C GLN A 486 44.80 11.32 1.55
N SER A 487 45.13 10.15 1.02
CA SER A 487 45.92 10.00 -0.20
C SER A 487 45.15 10.31 -1.49
N ALA A 488 43.82 10.36 -1.45
CA ALA A 488 43.00 10.60 -2.63
C ALA A 488 43.14 12.07 -3.09
N LYS A 489 43.56 12.27 -4.34
CA LYS A 489 43.51 13.57 -5.00
C LYS A 489 42.12 13.81 -5.54
N VAL A 490 41.59 14.97 -5.17
CA VAL A 490 40.24 15.41 -5.53
C VAL A 490 40.34 16.79 -6.13
N ASP A 491 40.07 16.88 -7.42
CA ASP A 491 40.00 18.13 -8.17
C ASP A 491 38.52 18.48 -8.41
N VAL A 492 38.10 19.69 -8.02
CA VAL A 492 36.72 20.16 -8.21
C VAL A 492 36.76 21.44 -9.04
N TRP A 493 36.19 21.38 -10.25
CA TRP A 493 36.04 22.51 -11.16
C TRP A 493 34.64 23.13 -11.12
N ALA A 494 33.68 22.46 -10.46
CA ALA A 494 32.36 23.00 -10.24
C ALA A 494 32.41 24.33 -9.46
N PRO A 495 31.57 25.32 -9.80
CA PRO A 495 31.58 26.64 -9.15
C PRO A 495 31.14 26.57 -7.68
N LYS A 496 30.39 25.54 -7.30
CA LYS A 496 29.93 25.26 -5.94
C LYS A 496 30.37 23.86 -5.54
N ARG A 497 30.44 23.60 -4.23
CA ARG A 497 30.71 22.25 -3.67
C ARG A 497 29.53 21.29 -3.78
N THR A 498 28.38 21.79 -4.21
CA THR A 498 27.18 21.02 -4.55
C THR A 498 26.89 21.26 -6.02
N PHE A 499 26.82 20.20 -6.82
CA PHE A 499 26.60 20.27 -8.27
C PHE A 499 25.98 18.97 -8.79
N TYR A 500 25.51 19.00 -10.03
CA TYR A 500 24.90 17.86 -10.71
C TYR A 500 25.87 17.24 -11.72
N VAL A 501 25.67 15.95 -11.98
CA VAL A 501 26.45 15.14 -12.90
C VAL A 501 25.50 14.31 -13.73
N ASP A 502 25.64 14.36 -15.06
CA ASP A 502 24.84 13.58 -16.02
C ASP A 502 25.66 12.46 -16.67
N ARG A 503 26.99 12.45 -16.45
CA ARG A 503 27.89 11.51 -17.11
C ARG A 503 29.19 11.31 -16.33
N ILE A 504 29.67 10.08 -16.30
CA ILE A 504 30.95 9.72 -15.66
C ILE A 504 31.82 8.98 -16.66
N LYS A 505 33.13 9.26 -16.62
CA LYS A 505 34.14 8.54 -17.41
C LYS A 505 35.29 8.14 -16.51
N ILE A 506 35.77 6.92 -16.68
CA ILE A 506 36.93 6.40 -15.97
C ILE A 506 38.09 6.34 -16.96
N LYS A 507 39.24 6.91 -16.59
CA LYS A 507 40.44 6.91 -17.43
C LYS A 507 41.68 6.78 -16.56
N LYS A 508 42.43 5.68 -16.73
CA LYS A 508 43.67 5.40 -15.97
C LYS A 508 43.47 5.61 -14.47
N ASP A 509 42.46 4.95 -13.91
CA ASP A 509 42.11 4.99 -12.49
C ASP A 509 41.60 6.33 -11.95
N VAL A 510 41.41 7.33 -12.82
CA VAL A 510 40.79 8.61 -12.47
C VAL A 510 39.33 8.62 -12.91
N ILE A 511 38.44 8.80 -11.95
CA ILE A 511 37.00 8.96 -12.17
C ILE A 511 36.70 10.43 -12.43
N CYS A 512 36.15 10.72 -13.60
CA CYS A 512 35.82 12.07 -14.04
C CYS A 512 34.31 12.24 -14.14
N PHE A 513 33.78 13.22 -13.40
CA PHE A 513 32.36 13.57 -13.35
C PHE A 513 32.09 14.73 -14.31
N TYR A 514 31.03 14.64 -15.11
CA TYR A 514 30.66 15.63 -16.13
C TYR A 514 29.21 16.08 -16.00
N TYR A 515 28.95 17.31 -16.43
CA TYR A 515 27.60 17.85 -16.65
C TYR A 515 27.59 18.56 -18.00
N HIS A 516 26.72 18.14 -18.94
CA HIS A 516 26.65 18.67 -20.30
C HIS A 516 28.01 18.82 -20.99
N LYS A 517 28.83 17.75 -20.92
CA LYS A 517 30.21 17.65 -21.43
C LYS A 517 31.27 18.47 -20.67
N LYS A 518 30.91 19.32 -19.71
CA LYS A 518 31.87 20.05 -18.86
C LYS A 518 32.33 19.15 -17.71
N LYS A 519 33.65 19.08 -17.48
CA LYS A 519 34.23 18.32 -16.37
C LYS A 519 33.99 19.07 -15.07
N MET A 520 33.27 18.45 -14.12
CA MET A 520 32.88 19.04 -12.85
C MET A 520 33.83 18.66 -11.72
N MET A 521 34.31 17.41 -11.71
CA MET A 521 35.17 16.88 -10.67
C MET A 521 36.00 15.70 -11.18
N SER A 522 37.14 15.42 -10.55
CA SER A 522 37.78 14.11 -10.65
C SER A 522 38.39 13.63 -9.34
N VAL A 523 38.47 12.30 -9.21
CA VAL A 523 39.04 11.58 -8.07
C VAL A 523 39.96 10.47 -8.60
N ASP A 524 41.15 10.32 -8.03
CA ASP A 524 42.21 9.42 -8.54
C ASP A 524 42.35 8.07 -7.79
N GLN A 525 41.62 7.86 -6.69
CA GLN A 525 41.67 6.60 -5.94
C GLN A 525 40.36 5.81 -6.02
N LEU A 526 40.48 4.60 -6.57
CA LEU A 526 39.43 3.66 -6.95
C LEU A 526 38.80 2.84 -5.81
N VAL A 527 39.19 3.09 -4.55
CA VAL A 527 38.65 2.33 -3.41
C VAL A 527 37.96 3.29 -2.45
N TRP A 528 36.64 3.34 -2.54
CA TRP A 528 35.83 4.05 -1.56
C TRP A 528 35.57 3.16 -0.36
N ASN A 529 36.12 3.53 0.78
CA ASN A 529 35.91 2.82 2.03
C ASN A 529 34.57 3.21 2.63
N VAL A 530 33.58 2.33 2.51
CA VAL A 530 32.32 2.46 3.25
C VAL A 530 32.51 1.83 4.62
N LYS A 531 32.19 2.59 5.67
CA LYS A 531 32.18 2.08 7.05
C LYS A 531 30.81 1.49 7.34
N ALA A 532 30.78 0.37 8.07
CA ALA A 532 29.54 -0.08 8.70
C ALA A 532 28.91 1.09 9.48
N GLU A 533 27.59 1.28 9.31
CA GLU A 533 26.87 2.26 10.13
C GLU A 533 27.09 1.91 11.61
N LYS A 534 27.46 2.90 12.43
CA LYS A 534 27.36 2.74 13.88
C LYS A 534 25.88 2.61 14.18
N SER A 535 25.45 1.47 14.73
CA SER A 535 24.09 1.34 15.27
C SER A 535 23.86 2.55 16.19
N ARG A 536 22.91 3.42 15.83
CA ARG A 536 22.52 4.53 16.69
C ARG A 536 21.87 3.92 17.93
N GLY A 537 22.58 3.96 19.05
CA GLY A 537 22.19 3.31 20.30
C GLY A 537 22.53 1.83 20.32
N ALA A 538 22.93 1.33 21.48
CA ALA A 538 22.87 -0.11 21.73
C ALA A 538 21.39 -0.50 21.64
N LYS A 539 20.95 -0.99 20.47
CA LYS A 539 19.68 -1.70 20.39
C LYS A 539 19.84 -2.87 21.33
N LYS A 540 18.95 -3.00 22.31
CA LYS A 540 19.01 -4.08 23.30
C LYS A 540 19.05 -5.41 22.54
N THR A 541 20.04 -6.25 22.85
CA THR A 541 20.18 -7.56 22.24
C THR A 541 19.67 -8.63 23.18
N HIS A 542 19.12 -9.68 22.57
CA HIS A 542 18.54 -10.83 23.24
C HIS A 542 19.17 -12.10 22.65
N GLN A 543 19.48 -13.08 23.50
CA GLN A 543 19.82 -14.43 23.06
C GLN A 543 18.54 -15.22 22.79
N PHE A 544 18.57 -16.00 21.73
CA PHE A 544 17.49 -16.88 21.30
C PHE A 544 18.00 -18.29 21.11
N VAL A 545 17.11 -19.26 21.36
CA VAL A 545 17.26 -20.64 20.94
C VAL A 545 16.21 -20.97 19.88
N SER A 546 16.61 -21.71 18.85
CA SER A 546 15.67 -22.34 17.92
C SER A 546 15.56 -23.82 18.28
N VAL A 547 14.34 -24.30 18.48
CA VAL A 547 14.03 -25.69 18.86
C VAL A 547 13.09 -26.32 17.84
N GLN A 548 13.12 -27.66 17.74
CA GLN A 548 12.20 -28.42 16.89
C GLN A 548 11.57 -29.54 17.73
N PHE A 549 10.25 -29.65 17.65
CA PHE A 549 9.49 -30.68 18.35
C PHE A 549 9.50 -31.99 17.56
N GLU A 550 9.54 -33.13 18.25
CA GLU A 550 9.46 -34.44 17.61
C GLU A 550 8.20 -34.56 16.74
N GLY A 551 8.36 -35.09 15.52
CA GLY A 551 7.27 -35.22 14.54
C GLY A 551 6.89 -33.92 13.82
N ASN A 552 7.60 -32.80 14.06
CA ASN A 552 7.38 -31.54 13.38
C ASN A 552 8.66 -31.11 12.65
N GLU A 553 8.55 -30.75 11.37
CA GLU A 553 9.68 -30.21 10.60
C GLU A 553 9.95 -28.72 10.92
N ARG A 554 9.07 -28.06 11.69
CA ARG A 554 9.17 -26.62 11.99
C ARG A 554 10.07 -26.30 13.19
N ASN A 555 10.86 -25.23 13.04
CA ASN A 555 11.65 -24.63 14.11
C ASN A 555 10.88 -23.50 14.79
N TYR A 556 11.06 -23.35 16.11
CA TYR A 556 10.45 -22.32 16.94
C TYR A 556 11.53 -21.56 17.72
N ASP A 557 11.48 -20.23 17.68
CA ASP A 557 12.45 -19.36 18.36
C ASP A 557 11.91 -18.94 19.75
N TYR A 558 12.71 -19.12 20.79
CA TYR A 558 12.43 -18.68 22.16
C TYR A 558 13.56 -17.79 22.67
N ILE A 559 13.25 -16.81 23.52
CA ILE A 559 14.26 -16.01 24.20
C ILE A 559 14.91 -16.84 25.32
N CYS A 560 16.24 -16.83 25.39
CA CYS A 560 17.03 -17.54 26.39
C CYS A 560 17.99 -16.63 27.18
N ASP A 561 17.70 -15.33 27.25
CA ASP A 561 18.50 -14.40 28.06
C ASP A 561 18.74 -14.91 29.48
N GLY A 562 19.99 -14.88 29.91
CA GLY A 562 20.39 -15.30 31.26
C GLY A 562 20.59 -16.80 31.43
N PHE A 563 20.42 -17.59 30.37
CA PHE A 563 20.73 -19.02 30.35
C PHE A 563 21.98 -19.28 29.48
N ASP A 564 22.89 -20.14 29.95
CA ASP A 564 23.99 -20.66 29.13
C ASP A 564 23.49 -21.90 28.38
N VAL A 565 23.18 -21.72 27.10
CA VAL A 565 22.60 -22.76 26.23
C VAL A 565 23.48 -22.96 25.01
N LYS A 566 23.65 -24.22 24.60
CA LYS A 566 24.42 -24.60 23.41
C LYS A 566 23.57 -25.44 22.46
N PRO A 567 23.88 -25.42 21.15
CA PRO A 567 23.29 -26.37 20.21
C PRO A 567 23.49 -27.80 20.70
N GLY A 568 22.40 -28.57 20.78
CA GLY A 568 22.38 -29.93 21.28
C GLY A 568 21.83 -30.09 22.70
N ASP A 569 21.80 -29.03 23.51
CA ASP A 569 21.22 -29.04 24.86
C ASP A 569 19.70 -29.24 24.82
N PHE A 570 19.11 -29.66 25.94
CA PHE A 570 17.66 -29.70 26.12
C PHE A 570 17.20 -28.49 26.93
N VAL A 571 16.18 -27.81 26.42
CA VAL A 571 15.55 -26.66 27.11
C VAL A 571 14.08 -26.92 27.33
N THR A 572 13.57 -26.49 28.46
CA THR A 572 12.14 -26.54 28.77
C THR A 572 11.48 -25.28 28.20
N VAL A 573 10.46 -25.44 27.36
CA VAL A 573 9.75 -24.31 26.71
C VAL A 573 8.23 -24.42 26.88
N PRO A 574 7.50 -23.30 26.89
CA PRO A 574 6.03 -23.31 26.96
C PRO A 574 5.39 -23.58 25.58
N GLY A 575 4.88 -24.81 25.37
CA GLY A 575 4.16 -25.27 24.18
C GLY A 575 2.66 -24.93 24.17
N ARG A 576 1.91 -25.54 23.23
CA ARG A 576 0.44 -25.39 23.11
C ARG A 576 -0.31 -26.16 24.20
N ASP A 577 0.22 -27.32 24.58
CA ASP A 577 -0.41 -28.27 25.52
C ASP A 577 0.30 -28.32 26.90
N GLY A 578 1.19 -27.35 27.18
CA GLY A 578 1.97 -27.29 28.42
C GLY A 578 3.47 -27.12 28.17
N GLU A 579 4.28 -27.33 29.22
CA GLU A 579 5.73 -27.31 29.15
C GLU A 579 6.27 -28.54 28.41
N ALA A 580 7.30 -28.35 27.60
CA ALA A 580 7.94 -29.43 26.86
C ALA A 580 9.46 -29.26 26.87
N ASP A 581 10.17 -30.37 27.04
CA ASP A 581 11.62 -30.42 26.88
C ASP A 581 11.95 -30.67 25.41
N VAL A 582 12.73 -29.77 24.82
CA VAL A 582 13.02 -29.79 23.40
C VAL A 582 14.50 -29.58 23.15
N ARG A 583 15.01 -30.25 22.13
CA ARG A 583 16.42 -30.14 21.76
C ARG A 583 16.69 -28.83 21.04
N VAL A 584 17.72 -28.12 21.47
CA VAL A 584 18.19 -26.89 20.87
C VAL A 584 18.92 -27.22 19.57
N ILE A 585 18.43 -26.66 18.46
CA ILE A 585 19.08 -26.80 17.15
C ILE A 585 20.16 -25.73 17.00
N ARG A 586 19.86 -24.50 17.40
CA ARG A 586 20.80 -23.38 17.31
C ARG A 586 20.57 -22.37 18.41
N VAL A 587 21.64 -21.62 18.72
CA VAL A 587 21.63 -20.47 19.62
C VAL A 587 22.16 -19.27 18.85
N PHE A 588 21.48 -18.13 18.94
CA PHE A 588 21.84 -16.93 18.19
C PHE A 588 21.44 -15.67 18.96
N GLU A 589 22.10 -14.55 18.67
CA GLU A 589 21.80 -13.24 19.28
C GLU A 589 21.14 -12.32 18.25
N GLN A 590 20.11 -11.58 18.66
CA GLN A 590 19.42 -10.58 17.82
C GLN A 590 19.14 -9.31 18.61
N SER A 591 19.23 -8.16 17.95
CA SER A 591 18.71 -6.91 18.51
C SER A 591 17.18 -6.87 18.45
N GLU A 592 16.53 -6.06 19.30
CA GLU A 592 15.05 -5.91 19.27
C GLU A 592 14.52 -5.50 17.89
N ALA A 593 15.34 -4.84 17.06
CA ALA A 593 14.95 -4.44 15.71
C ALA A 593 15.20 -5.51 14.64
N GLU A 594 15.89 -6.61 14.97
CA GLU A 594 16.13 -7.75 14.07
C GLU A 594 15.23 -8.94 14.42
N ALA A 595 14.52 -8.86 15.55
CA ALA A 595 13.59 -9.89 15.98
C ALA A 595 12.34 -9.88 15.09
N ALA A 596 11.91 -11.07 14.65
CA ALA A 596 10.77 -11.21 13.72
C ALA A 596 9.41 -10.86 14.35
N LEU A 597 9.35 -10.79 15.68
CA LEU A 597 8.21 -10.33 16.43
C LEU A 597 8.67 -9.22 17.39
N LYS A 598 7.74 -8.39 17.87
CA LYS A 598 8.06 -7.50 19.00
C LYS A 598 8.53 -8.38 20.15
N ILE A 599 9.62 -8.04 20.83
CA ILE A 599 10.23 -8.88 21.89
C ILE A 599 9.21 -9.41 22.90
N LYS A 600 8.18 -8.61 23.24
CA LYS A 600 7.07 -9.00 24.13
C LYS A 600 6.22 -10.19 23.66
N GLN A 601 6.25 -10.51 22.37
CA GLN A 601 5.50 -11.62 21.75
C GLN A 601 6.30 -12.94 21.76
N TYR A 602 7.62 -12.88 21.96
CA TYR A 602 8.41 -14.10 22.10
C TYR A 602 8.20 -14.73 23.48
N LYS A 603 7.98 -16.05 23.45
CA LYS A 603 8.04 -16.87 24.65
C LYS A 603 9.50 -17.03 25.11
N LYS A 604 9.70 -17.15 26.42
CA LYS A 604 11.02 -17.43 27.02
C LYS A 604 11.15 -18.91 27.33
N ILE A 605 12.38 -19.42 27.31
CA ILE A 605 12.64 -20.74 27.90
C ILE A 605 12.45 -20.66 29.42
N LEU A 606 12.06 -21.78 30.01
CA LEU A 606 11.78 -21.92 31.45
C LEU A 606 12.99 -22.47 32.20
N GLY A 607 13.85 -23.23 31.51
CA GLY A 607 15.06 -23.81 32.09
C GLY A 607 15.92 -24.54 31.05
N VAL A 608 17.13 -24.88 31.47
CA VAL A 608 18.09 -25.72 30.73
C VAL A 608 18.26 -27.01 31.53
N ARG A 609 18.26 -28.16 30.84
CA ARG A 609 18.43 -29.48 31.46
C ARG A 609 19.74 -30.13 31.06
#